data_AF-A0A373I9J0-F1
#
_entry.id   AF-A0A373I9J0-F1
#
_cell.length_a   1.000
_cell.length_b   1.000
_cell.length_c   1.000
_cell.angle_alpha   90.00
_cell.angle_beta   90.00
_cell.angle_gamma   90.00
#
_symmetry.space_group_name_H-M   'P 1'
#
loop_
_entity.id
_entity.type
_entity.pdbx_description
1 polymer ?
#
loop_
_entity_poly.entity_id
_entity_poly.type
_entity_poly.pdbx_seq_one_letter_code
_entity_poly.pdbx_strand_id
1 'polypeptide(L)' 'MAYGFKKGILNLFTWTLTLLAIVGVNSACNIVFGQPEEPKSLKRYKRK' A
#
# COMPACT_ATOMS: atom_id res chain seq x y z
N MET A 1 -29.21 -6.83 -3.82
CA MET A 1 -28.17 -6.38 -4.79
C MET A 1 -27.32 -5.19 -4.31
N ALA A 2 -27.90 -4.13 -3.70
CA ALA A 2 -27.14 -2.94 -3.27
C ALA A 2 -26.05 -3.19 -2.20
N TYR A 3 -26.21 -4.21 -1.35
CA TYR A 3 -25.25 -4.53 -0.28
C TYR A 3 -23.89 -5.01 -0.81
N GLY A 4 -23.89 -5.77 -1.91
CA GLY A 4 -22.65 -6.25 -2.55
C GLY A 4 -21.85 -5.12 -3.18
N PHE A 5 -22.53 -4.13 -3.78
CA PHE A 5 -21.89 -2.97 -4.40
C PHE A 5 -21.23 -2.06 -3.37
N LYS A 6 -21.92 -1.73 -2.27
CA LYS A 6 -21.36 -0.92 -1.17
C LYS A 6 -20.16 -1.62 -0.52
N LYS A 7 -20.24 -2.94 -0.31
CA LYS A 7 -19.13 -3.74 0.23
C LYS A 7 -17.94 -3.79 -0.74
N GLY A 8 -18.18 -3.87 -2.05
CA GLY A 8 -17.13 -3.82 -3.07
C GLY A 8 -16.37 -2.48 -3.08
N ILE A 9 -17.10 -1.35 -3.02
CA ILE A 9 -16.48 -0.02 -2.93
C ILE A 9 -15.66 0.13 -1.64
N LEU A 10 -16.19 -0.31 -0.50
CA LEU A 10 -15.49 -0.22 0.78
C LEU A 10 -14.20 -1.05 0.79
N ASN A 11 -14.23 -2.25 0.19
CA ASN A 11 -13.06 -3.10 0.05
C ASN A 11 -12.01 -2.47 -0.89
N LEU A 12 -12.44 -1.88 -2.00
CA LEU A 12 -11.52 -1.19 -2.92
C LEU A 12 -10.87 0.01 -2.21
N PHE A 13 -11.66 0.80 -1.47
CA PHE A 13 -11.18 1.96 -0.73
C PHE A 13 -10.19 1.60 0.38
N THR A 14 -10.46 0.54 1.14
CA THR A 14 -9.52 0.06 2.16
C THR A 14 -8.23 -0.48 1.52
N TRP A 15 -8.32 -1.13 0.36
CA TRP A 15 -7.15 -1.60 -0.37
C TRP A 15 -6.28 -0.44 -0.89
N THR A 16 -6.90 0.61 -1.45
CA THR A 16 -6.16 1.80 -1.91
C THR A 16 -5.52 2.57 -0.77
N LEU A 17 -6.20 2.73 0.38
CA LEU A 17 -5.62 3.34 1.57
C LEU A 17 -4.43 2.54 2.10
N THR A 18 -4.51 1.21 2.09
CA THR A 18 -3.42 0.34 2.54
C THR A 18 -2.20 0.48 1.62
N LEU A 19 -2.40 0.50 0.30
CA LEU A 19 -1.32 0.73 -0.66
C LEU A 19 -0.71 2.12 -0.51
N LEU A 20 -1.53 3.16 -0.31
CA LEU A 20 -1.05 4.53 -0.10
C LEU A 20 -0.19 4.62 1.17
N ALA A 21 -0.62 3.98 2.27
CA ALA A 21 0.15 3.93 3.51
C ALA A 21 1.50 3.22 3.32
N ILE A 22 1.52 2.09 2.62
CA ILE A 22 2.75 1.36 2.32
C ILE A 22 3.70 2.24 1.50
N VAL A 23 3.23 2.84 0.40
CA VAL A 23 4.06 3.69 -0.46
C VAL A 23 4.56 4.92 0.30
N GLY A 24 3.71 5.55 1.11
CA GLY A 24 4.06 6.71 1.92
C GLY A 24 5.15 6.40 2.95
N VAL A 25 5.03 5.30 3.70
CA VAL A 25 6.05 4.86 4.65
C VAL A 25 7.36 4.54 3.93
N ASN A 26 7.30 3.87 2.76
CA ASN A 26 8.50 3.55 1.99
C ASN A 26 9.21 4.80 1.49
N SER A 27 8.44 5.77 0.98
CA SER A 27 8.96 7.06 0.51
C SER A 27 9.59 7.85 1.66
N ALA A 28 8.91 7.92 2.82
CA ALA A 28 9.43 8.59 4.00
C ALA A 28 10.72 7.94 4.51
N CYS A 29 10.75 6.60 4.61
CA CYS A 29 11.95 5.86 5.00
C CYS A 29 13.10 6.08 4.00
N ASN A 30 12.80 6.14 2.69
CA ASN A 30 13.82 6.43 1.67
C ASN A 30 14.42 7.84 1.86
N ILE A 31 13.58 8.85 2.10
CA ILE A 31 14.01 10.24 2.31
C ILE A 31 14.81 10.38 3.61
N VAL A 32 14.33 9.80 4.71
CA VAL A 32 14.90 9.98 6.05
C VAL A 32 16.20 9.19 6.21
N PHE A 33 16.24 7.94 5.73
CA PHE A 33 17.38 7.04 5.93
C PHE A 33 18.29 6.94 4.71
N GLY A 34 17.99 7.63 3.61
CA GLY A 34 18.80 7.63 2.39
C GLY A 34 19.03 6.23 1.82
N GLN A 35 18.03 5.35 1.92
CA GLN A 35 18.19 3.94 1.55
C GLN A 35 18.29 3.79 0.02
N PRO A 36 19.44 3.33 -0.53
CA PRO A 36 19.60 3.19 -1.98
C PRO A 36 18.70 2.10 -2.58
N GLU A 37 18.18 1.19 -1.74
CA GLU A 37 17.29 0.10 -2.14
C GLU A 37 16.04 0.04 -1.25
N GLU A 38 14.90 -0.24 -1.87
CA GLU A 38 13.61 -0.44 -1.18
C GLU A 38 13.74 -1.60 -0.15
N PRO A 39 13.27 -1.42 1.10
CA PRO A 39 13.46 -2.42 2.16
C PRO A 39 12.99 -3.82 1.73
N LYS A 40 13.78 -4.86 2.05
CA LYS A 40 13.48 -6.26 1.71
C LYS A 40 12.09 -6.71 2.17
N SER A 41 11.55 -6.11 3.24
CA SER A 41 10.19 -6.33 3.75
C SER A 41 9.09 -5.95 2.74
N LEU A 42 9.35 -4.97 1.87
CA LEU A 42 8.39 -4.43 0.91
C LEU A 42 8.45 -5.13 -0.44
N LYS A 43 9.60 -5.73 -0.76
CA LYS A 43 9.79 -6.61 -1.91
C LYS A 43 8.74 -7.74 -1.94
N ARG A 44 8.20 -8.12 -0.76
CA ARG A 44 7.11 -9.09 -0.60
C ARG A 44 5.76 -8.60 -1.16
N TYR A 45 5.47 -7.31 -1.07
CA TYR A 45 4.20 -6.73 -1.55
C TYR A 45 4.18 -6.45 -3.06
N LYS A 46 5.35 -6.44 -3.73
CA LYS A 46 5.48 -6.27 -5.19
C LYS A 46 5.48 -7.59 -5.98
N ARG A 47 5.19 -8.74 -5.35
CA ARG A 47 5.35 -10.06 -5.99
C ARG A 47 4.17 -10.37 -6.93
N LYS A 48 4.44 -10.19 -8.24
CA LYS A 48 3.73 -10.60 -9.49
C LYS A 48 2.20 -10.64 -9.47
#